data_AF-A0A6U3SXM9-F1
#
_entry.id   AF-A0A6U3SXM9-F1
#
_cell.length_a   1.000
_cell.length_b   1.000
_cell.length_c   1.000
_cell.angle_alpha   90.00
_cell.angle_beta   90.00
_cell.angle_gamma   90.00
#
_symmetry.space_group_name_H-M   'P 1'
#
loop_
_entity.id
_entity.type
_entity.pdbx_description
1 polymer ?
#
loop_
_entity_poly.entity_id
_entity_poly.type
_entity_poly.pdbx_seq_one_letter_code
_entity_poly.pdbx_strand_id
1 'polypeptide(L)'
;ETTPPWNEGWGITFDSFEGEFIVSDGTSTLFFMDRDTLQVKRRIVVTRFDGTEQDDLNELELMGGLICCNIWYADEIICVDKITGRSVREYDLSTLYPREERGYYNVLNGVALGEDHVLITGKRWDRMYKVRFDDWAELFTGN
;
A
#
# COMPACT_ATOMS: atom_id res chain seq x y z
N GLU A 1 -18.47 -21.84 10.67
CA GLU A 1 -18.38 -20.38 10.50
C GLU A 1 -17.09 -20.05 9.81
N THR A 2 -17.14 -19.25 8.75
CA THR A 2 -16.01 -18.88 7.88
C THR A 2 -15.61 -17.44 8.15
N THR A 3 -15.25 -17.14 9.39
CA THR A 3 -14.69 -15.81 9.70
C THR A 3 -13.31 -15.73 9.07
N PRO A 4 -13.01 -14.69 8.27
CA PRO A 4 -11.67 -14.49 7.75
C PRO A 4 -10.66 -14.43 8.92
N PRO A 5 -9.41 -14.84 8.71
CA PRO A 5 -8.41 -14.86 9.77
C PRO A 5 -7.85 -13.47 10.13
N TRP A 6 -8.35 -12.41 9.52
CA TRP A 6 -8.01 -11.01 9.80
C TRP A 6 -9.19 -10.30 10.47
N ASN A 7 -8.91 -9.26 11.25
CA ASN A 7 -9.96 -8.58 12.04
C ASN A 7 -10.88 -7.74 11.16
N GLU A 8 -10.31 -6.97 10.23
CA GLU A 8 -11.03 -6.02 9.35
C GLU A 8 -10.47 -6.08 7.91
N GLY A 9 -11.18 -5.51 6.92
CA GLY A 9 -10.67 -5.38 5.55
C GLY A 9 -10.47 -3.91 5.21
N TRP A 10 -9.22 -3.49 5.03
CA TRP A 10 -8.87 -2.08 4.81
C TRP A 10 -8.49 -1.83 3.35
N GLY A 11 -7.39 -2.40 2.89
CA GLY A 11 -6.92 -2.33 1.50
C GLY A 11 -6.88 -3.70 0.84
N ILE A 12 -7.00 -3.71 -0.49
CA ILE A 12 -6.83 -4.90 -1.32
C ILE A 12 -6.14 -4.53 -2.62
N THR A 13 -5.13 -5.31 -3.02
CA THR A 13 -4.57 -5.29 -4.37
C THR A 13 -4.48 -6.72 -4.92
N PHE A 14 -4.17 -6.86 -6.21
CA PHE A 14 -4.14 -8.14 -6.90
C PHE A 14 -2.81 -8.36 -7.61
N ASP A 15 -2.12 -9.43 -7.24
CA ASP A 15 -0.97 -9.93 -7.96
C ASP A 15 -1.45 -10.90 -9.05
N SER A 16 -1.56 -10.40 -10.28
CA SER A 16 -2.01 -11.20 -11.41
C SER A 16 -1.01 -12.27 -11.85
N PHE A 17 0.28 -12.10 -11.52
CA PHE A 17 1.32 -13.05 -11.88
C PHE A 17 1.23 -14.30 -10.98
N GLU A 18 1.02 -14.10 -9.67
CA GLU A 18 0.85 -15.20 -8.72
C GLU A 18 -0.61 -15.68 -8.58
N GLY A 19 -1.57 -14.90 -9.08
CA GLY A 19 -2.99 -15.17 -8.91
C GLY A 19 -3.46 -15.01 -7.46
N GLU A 20 -2.95 -14.00 -6.76
CA GLU A 20 -3.21 -13.78 -5.33
C GLU A 20 -3.84 -12.40 -5.07
N PHE A 21 -4.83 -12.36 -4.18
CA PHE A 21 -5.23 -11.09 -3.54
C PHE A 21 -4.35 -10.83 -2.34
N ILE A 22 -3.98 -9.57 -2.14
CA ILE A 22 -3.19 -9.11 -1.00
C ILE A 22 -4.07 -8.15 -0.21
N VAL A 23 -4.24 -8.42 1.08
CA VAL A 23 -5.18 -7.68 1.94
C VAL A 23 -4.47 -7.15 3.18
N SER A 24 -4.80 -5.93 3.56
CA SER A 24 -4.46 -5.33 4.85
C SER A 24 -5.70 -5.26 5.75
N ASP A 25 -5.47 -5.30 7.06
CA ASP A 25 -6.52 -5.20 8.08
C ASP A 25 -6.28 -4.07 9.08
N GLY A 26 -5.36 -3.15 8.76
CA GLY A 26 -4.91 -2.08 9.65
C GLY A 26 -3.81 -2.48 10.63
N THR A 27 -3.43 -3.76 10.72
CA THR A 27 -2.23 -4.19 11.45
C THR A 27 -0.99 -4.16 10.54
N SER A 28 0.17 -4.51 11.10
CA SER A 28 1.41 -4.72 10.33
C SER A 28 1.41 -5.95 9.42
N THR A 29 0.35 -6.76 9.43
CA THR A 29 0.29 -8.01 8.66
C THR A 29 -0.42 -7.84 7.32
N LEU A 30 0.20 -8.33 6.25
CA LEU A 30 -0.45 -8.52 4.96
C LEU A 30 -0.81 -9.99 4.74
N PHE A 31 -2.03 -10.22 4.24
CA PHE A 31 -2.60 -11.54 4.00
C PHE A 31 -2.66 -11.82 2.50
N PHE A 32 -2.12 -12.96 2.08
CA PHE A 32 -2.14 -13.38 0.68
C PHE A 32 -3.17 -14.48 0.52
N MET A 33 -4.17 -14.24 -0.33
CA MET A 33 -5.26 -15.15 -0.58
C MET A 33 -5.20 -15.72 -1.99
N ASP A 34 -5.52 -16.99 -2.10
CA ASP A 34 -5.80 -17.62 -3.38
C ASP A 34 -7.01 -16.96 -4.06
N ARG A 35 -6.90 -16.60 -5.35
CA ARG A 35 -7.97 -15.90 -6.07
C ARG A 35 -9.27 -16.67 -6.23
N ASP A 36 -9.21 -18.01 -6.26
CA ASP A 36 -10.37 -18.85 -6.58
C ASP A 36 -11.07 -19.36 -5.32
N THR A 37 -10.29 -19.65 -4.28
CA THR A 37 -10.78 -20.20 -3.02
C THR A 37 -10.92 -19.17 -1.90
N LEU A 38 -10.29 -17.99 -2.07
CA LEU A 38 -10.19 -16.93 -1.07
C LEU A 38 -9.57 -17.38 0.25
N GLN A 39 -8.88 -18.52 0.26
CA GLN A 39 -8.18 -19.02 1.43
C GLN A 39 -6.83 -18.31 1.58
N VAL A 40 -6.45 -17.99 2.82
CA VAL A 40 -5.13 -17.43 3.11
C VAL A 40 -4.06 -18.49 2.88
N LYS A 41 -3.17 -18.22 1.93
CA LYS A 41 -2.01 -19.04 1.61
C LYS A 41 -0.83 -18.74 2.52
N ARG A 42 -0.58 -17.46 2.78
CA ARG A 42 0.55 -16.96 3.58
C ARG A 42 0.29 -15.56 4.13
N ARG A 43 1.17 -15.15 5.04
CA ARG A 43 1.18 -13.82 5.66
C ARG A 43 2.61 -13.30 5.73
N ILE A 44 2.78 -12.00 5.67
CA ILE A 44 4.06 -11.32 5.94
C ILE A 44 3.83 -10.18 6.92
N VAL A 45 4.85 -9.82 7.67
CA VAL A 45 4.86 -8.65 8.54
C VAL A 45 5.61 -7.54 7.83
N VAL A 46 5.01 -6.37 7.74
CA VAL A 46 5.61 -5.18 7.13
C VAL A 46 6.55 -4.51 8.11
N THR A 47 7.79 -4.28 7.68
CA THR A 47 8.80 -3.56 8.48
C THR A 47 9.41 -2.40 7.72
N ARG A 48 9.65 -1.29 8.42
CA ARG A 48 10.38 -0.10 7.96
C ARG A 48 11.85 -0.39 7.66
N PHE A 49 12.54 0.60 7.07
CA PHE A 49 14.00 0.53 6.86
C PHE A 49 14.81 0.29 8.14
N ASP A 50 14.33 0.82 9.27
CA ASP A 50 14.98 0.62 10.57
C ASP A 50 14.65 -0.74 11.23
N GLY A 51 13.81 -1.55 10.58
CA GLY A 51 13.39 -2.86 11.03
C GLY A 51 12.22 -2.86 12.00
N THR A 52 11.63 -1.70 12.33
CA THR A 52 10.41 -1.62 13.14
C THR A 52 9.19 -2.11 12.34
N GLU A 53 8.25 -2.76 13.01
CA GLU A 53 6.98 -3.14 12.38
C GLU A 53 6.15 -1.89 12.09
N GLN A 54 5.46 -1.88 10.95
CA GLN A 54 4.58 -0.78 10.56
C GLN A 54 3.12 -1.21 10.63
N ASP A 55 2.37 -0.68 11.60
CA ASP A 55 0.92 -0.81 11.69
C ASP A 55 0.18 0.19 10.77
N ASP A 56 -1.15 0.26 10.88
CA ASP A 56 -2.01 1.22 10.18
C ASP A 56 -1.93 1.13 8.65
N LEU A 57 -1.60 -0.07 8.15
CA LEU A 57 -1.60 -0.38 6.72
C LEU A 57 -3.02 -0.24 6.17
N ASN A 58 -3.23 0.76 5.31
CA ASN A 58 -4.54 1.06 4.77
C ASN A 58 -4.65 0.57 3.33
N GLU A 59 -4.68 1.47 2.36
CA GLU A 59 -4.82 1.10 0.96
C GLU A 59 -3.52 0.50 0.39
N LEU A 60 -3.67 -0.41 -0.58
CA LEU A 60 -2.58 -1.20 -1.16
C LEU A 60 -2.59 -1.07 -2.68
N GLU A 61 -1.39 -1.01 -3.28
CA GLU A 61 -1.19 -1.10 -4.72
C GLU A 61 0.09 -1.88 -5.06
N LEU A 62 0.03 -2.76 -6.06
CA LEU A 62 1.22 -3.49 -6.53
C LEU A 62 1.95 -2.68 -7.61
N MET A 63 3.12 -2.15 -7.29
CA MET A 63 3.93 -1.31 -8.20
C MET A 63 5.32 -1.91 -8.37
N GLY A 64 5.68 -2.29 -9.60
CA GLY A 64 7.04 -2.81 -9.87
C GLY A 64 7.37 -4.12 -9.14
N GLY A 65 6.36 -4.90 -8.74
CA GLY A 65 6.54 -6.11 -7.93
C GLY A 65 6.67 -5.85 -6.43
N LEU A 66 6.67 -4.58 -6.00
CA LEU A 66 6.57 -4.18 -4.60
C LEU A 66 5.11 -3.97 -4.21
N ILE A 67 4.77 -4.25 -2.96
CA ILE A 67 3.47 -3.89 -2.39
C ILE A 67 3.62 -2.53 -1.75
N CYS A 68 2.92 -1.54 -2.28
CA CYS A 68 2.93 -0.19 -1.76
C CYS A 68 1.69 0.07 -0.93
N CYS A 69 1.90 0.61 0.28
CA CYS A 69 0.87 0.79 1.29
C CYS A 69 0.78 2.26 1.68
N ASN A 70 -0.44 2.79 1.74
CA ASN A 70 -0.70 4.03 2.49
C ASN A 70 -0.75 3.74 3.98
N ILE A 71 -0.18 4.63 4.78
CA ILE A 71 -0.22 4.54 6.24
C ILE A 71 -1.30 5.48 6.78
N TRP A 72 -2.24 4.94 7.56
CA TRP A 72 -3.35 5.75 8.07
C TRP A 72 -2.84 6.91 8.94
N TYR A 73 -3.36 8.11 8.71
CA TYR A 73 -2.93 9.37 9.33
C TYR A 73 -1.49 9.85 9.05
N ALA A 74 -0.76 9.20 8.14
CA ALA A 74 0.53 9.68 7.66
C ALA A 74 0.44 10.10 6.18
N ASP A 75 1.33 11.01 5.78
CA ASP A 75 1.47 11.48 4.40
C ASP A 75 2.63 10.75 3.73
N GLU A 76 2.58 9.44 3.72
CA GLU A 76 3.65 8.60 3.21
C GLU A 76 3.11 7.34 2.51
N ILE A 77 3.93 6.81 1.61
CA ILE A 77 3.75 5.49 0.99
C ILE A 77 4.97 4.65 1.30
N ILE A 78 4.76 3.44 1.80
CA ILE A 78 5.83 2.44 1.99
C ILE A 78 5.67 1.35 0.95
N CYS A 79 6.71 1.05 0.20
CA CYS A 79 6.75 -0.07 -0.72
C CYS A 79 7.66 -1.18 -0.19
N VAL A 80 7.09 -2.36 -0.01
CA VAL A 80 7.76 -3.51 0.59
C VAL A 80 7.92 -4.66 -0.38
N ASP A 81 8.97 -5.45 -0.15
CA ASP A 81 9.16 -6.71 -0.83
C ASP A 81 8.04 -7.70 -0.47
N LYS A 82 7.35 -8.23 -1.50
CA LYS A 82 6.16 -9.07 -1.32
C LYS A 82 6.42 -10.44 -0.68
N ILE A 83 7.69 -10.84 -0.55
CA ILE A 83 8.10 -12.13 0.02
C ILE A 83 8.50 -11.96 1.49
N THR A 84 9.26 -10.92 1.80
CA THR A 84 9.87 -10.70 3.12
C THR A 84 9.12 -9.70 3.99
N GLY A 85 8.33 -8.80 3.38
CA GLY A 85 7.66 -7.69 4.07
C GLY A 85 8.58 -6.52 4.43
N ARG A 86 9.85 -6.56 4.03
CA ARG A 86 10.80 -5.49 4.32
C ARG A 86 10.60 -4.31 3.38
N SER A 87 10.64 -3.10 3.94
CA SER A 87 10.64 -1.85 3.21
C SER A 87 11.80 -1.79 2.22
N VAL A 88 11.46 -1.46 0.98
CA VAL A 88 12.38 -1.24 -0.14
C VAL A 88 12.39 0.24 -0.52
N ARG A 89 11.26 0.94 -0.38
CA ARG A 89 11.09 2.38 -0.59
C ARG A 89 10.13 2.97 0.44
N GLU A 90 10.39 4.20 0.87
CA GLU A 90 9.50 5.01 1.69
C GLU A 90 9.43 6.42 1.09
N TYR A 91 8.24 6.84 0.67
CA TYR A 91 7.99 8.10 -0.02
C TYR A 91 7.29 9.08 0.91
N ASP A 92 7.88 10.26 1.10
CA ASP A 92 7.25 11.39 1.79
C ASP A 92 6.38 12.19 0.81
N LEU A 93 5.09 12.30 1.12
CA LEU A 93 4.08 13.00 0.34
C LEU A 93 3.47 14.19 1.11
N SER A 94 4.09 14.61 2.21
CA SER A 94 3.61 15.70 3.08
C SER A 94 3.44 17.03 2.34
N THR A 95 4.19 17.23 1.25
CA THR A 95 4.12 18.44 0.41
C THR A 95 3.03 18.38 -0.66
N LEU A 96 2.43 17.21 -0.92
CA LEU A 96 1.49 17.01 -2.02
C LEU A 96 0.14 17.68 -1.75
N TYR A 97 -0.38 17.54 -0.52
CA TYR A 97 -1.56 18.28 -0.08
C TYR A 97 -1.42 18.66 1.40
N PRO A 98 -0.95 19.89 1.68
CA PRO A 98 -0.60 20.31 3.03
C PRO A 98 -1.76 20.16 4.02
N ARG A 99 -1.43 19.78 5.27
CA ARG A 99 -2.44 19.62 6.34
C ARG A 99 -3.24 20.88 6.61
N GLU A 100 -2.67 22.05 6.38
CA GLU A 100 -3.32 23.35 6.57
C GLU A 100 -4.45 23.60 5.56
N GLU A 101 -4.41 22.94 4.41
CA GLU A 101 -5.39 23.08 3.33
C GLU A 101 -6.52 22.04 3.42
N ARG A 102 -6.43 21.08 4.35
CA ARG A 102 -7.36 19.94 4.42
C ARG A 102 -7.94 19.73 5.83
N GLY A 103 -9.18 19.24 5.90
CA GLY A 103 -9.80 18.87 7.18
C GLY A 103 -9.06 17.71 7.86
N TYR A 104 -9.13 17.62 9.19
CA TYR A 104 -8.42 16.61 10.00
C TYR A 104 -8.65 15.16 9.53
N TYR A 105 -9.84 14.83 9.04
CA TYR A 105 -10.20 13.50 8.54
C TYR A 105 -9.90 13.28 7.05
N ASN A 106 -9.34 14.27 6.36
CA ASN A 106 -9.02 14.20 4.93
C ASN A 106 -7.61 13.63 4.72
N VAL A 107 -7.43 12.39 5.17
CA VAL A 107 -6.16 11.66 5.08
C VAL A 107 -5.88 11.16 3.66
N LEU A 108 -4.60 11.03 3.32
CA LEU A 108 -4.13 10.37 2.11
C LEU A 108 -4.65 8.93 2.08
N ASN A 109 -5.33 8.56 1.00
CA ASN A 109 -6.05 7.29 0.87
C ASN A 109 -6.46 7.08 -0.60
N GLY A 110 -5.84 6.11 -1.27
CA GLY A 110 -6.06 5.82 -2.68
C GLY A 110 -4.81 6.07 -3.50
N VAL A 111 -4.26 4.98 -4.03
CA VAL A 111 -3.08 4.92 -4.89
C VAL A 111 -3.44 4.04 -6.07
N ALA A 112 -3.26 4.56 -7.28
CA ALA A 112 -3.50 3.76 -8.48
C ALA A 112 -2.34 3.90 -9.44
N LEU A 113 -1.84 2.76 -9.92
CA LEU A 113 -0.78 2.71 -10.91
C LEU A 113 -1.33 3.06 -12.30
N GLY A 114 -0.75 4.08 -12.91
CA GLY A 114 -0.88 4.40 -14.33
C GLY A 114 0.29 3.83 -15.14
N GLU A 115 0.32 4.12 -16.45
CA GLU A 115 1.39 3.64 -17.34
C GLU A 115 2.78 4.20 -16.98
N ASP A 116 2.84 5.49 -16.66
CA ASP A 116 4.07 6.25 -16.42
C ASP A 116 4.02 7.11 -15.15
N HIS A 117 3.03 6.86 -14.29
CA HIS A 117 2.72 7.66 -13.12
C HIS A 117 1.90 6.90 -12.08
N VAL A 118 1.76 7.51 -10.91
CA VAL A 118 0.83 7.11 -9.87
C VAL A 118 -0.22 8.20 -9.71
N LEU A 119 -1.49 7.80 -9.61
CA LEU A 119 -2.56 8.69 -9.19
C LEU A 119 -2.71 8.60 -7.68
N ILE A 120 -2.61 9.74 -6.99
CA ILE A 120 -2.69 9.83 -5.54
C ILE A 120 -3.83 10.78 -5.16
N THR A 121 -4.65 10.35 -4.21
CA THR A 121 -5.75 11.14 -3.66
C THR A 121 -5.94 10.83 -2.17
N GLY A 122 -7.04 11.30 -1.59
CA GLY A 122 -7.38 11.04 -0.21
C GLY A 122 -8.86 11.21 0.07
N LYS A 123 -9.24 10.86 1.30
CA LYS A 123 -10.63 10.94 1.74
C LYS A 123 -11.10 12.38 1.63
N ARG A 124 -12.12 12.63 0.79
CA ARG A 124 -12.72 13.97 0.56
C ARG A 124 -11.74 15.03 0.04
N TRP A 125 -10.68 14.62 -0.64
CA TRP A 125 -9.87 15.57 -1.39
C TRP A 125 -10.71 16.11 -2.56
N ASP A 126 -10.60 17.41 -2.84
CA ASP A 126 -11.27 18.08 -3.97
C ASP A 126 -10.51 17.88 -5.29
N ARG A 127 -9.36 17.19 -5.24
CA ARG A 127 -8.44 16.96 -6.34
C ARG A 127 -7.71 15.63 -6.22
N MET A 128 -7.06 15.26 -7.31
CA MET A 128 -6.17 14.12 -7.43
C MET A 128 -4.87 14.59 -8.07
N TYR A 129 -3.77 13.95 -7.70
CA TYR A 129 -2.45 14.27 -8.21
C TYR A 129 -1.93 13.15 -9.09
N LYS A 130 -1.39 13.52 -10.26
CA LYS A 130 -0.55 12.64 -11.07
C LYS A 130 0.89 12.84 -10.62
N VAL A 131 1.45 11.82 -9.96
CA VAL A 131 2.79 11.84 -9.36
C VAL A 131 3.70 10.90 -10.12
N ARG A 132 4.97 11.27 -10.27
CA ARG A 132 6.02 10.37 -10.71
C ARG A 132 7.14 10.43 -9.69
N PHE A 133 7.49 9.29 -9.10
CA PHE A 133 8.59 9.20 -8.16
C PHE A 133 9.93 9.38 -8.87
N ASP A 134 10.93 9.92 -8.16
CA ASP A 134 12.25 10.20 -8.73
C ASP A 134 12.97 8.93 -9.20
N ASP A 135 12.72 7.82 -8.52
CA ASP A 135 13.27 6.49 -8.79
C ASP A 135 12.34 5.63 -9.67
N TRP A 136 11.38 6.24 -10.39
CA TRP A 136 10.37 5.53 -11.18
C TRP A 136 10.95 4.42 -12.08
N ALA A 137 12.07 4.69 -12.75
CA ALA A 137 12.69 3.70 -13.63
C ALA A 137 13.19 2.47 -12.87
N GLU A 138 13.69 2.66 -11.64
CA GLU A 138 14.25 1.58 -10.82
C GLU A 138 13.16 0.62 -10.30
N LEU A 139 11.94 1.12 -10.07
CA LEU A 139 10.81 0.30 -9.63
C LEU A 139 10.50 -0.84 -10.60
N PHE A 140 10.76 -0.66 -11.90
CA PHE A 140 10.39 -1.62 -12.95
C PHE A 140 11.59 -2.34 -13.57
N THR A 141 12.81 -2.00 -13.17
CA THR A 141 14.00 -2.78 -13.54
C THR A 141 14.17 -3.88 -12.51
N GLY A 142 13.86 -5.12 -12.89
CA GLY A 142 13.88 -6.27 -11.98
C GLY A 142 15.18 -6.41 -11.19
N ASN A 143 15.04 -6.74 -9.90
CA ASN A 143 16.07 -7.44 -9.13
C ASN A 143 16.26 -8.87 -9.64
#